data_AF-A0A924XB08-F1
#
_entry.id   AF-A0A924XB08-F1
#
_cell.length_a   1.000
_cell.length_b   1.000
_cell.length_c   1.000
_cell.angle_alpha   90.00
_cell.angle_beta   90.00
_cell.angle_gamma   90.00
#
_symmetry.space_group_name_H-M   'P 1'
#
loop_
_entity.id
_entity.type
_entity.pdbx_description
1 polymer ?
#
loop_
_entity_poly.entity_id
_entity_poly.type
_entity_poly.pdbx_seq_one_letter_code
_entity_poly.pdbx_strand_id
1 'polypeptide(L)'
;MDVRCPVCSTEYELDDARVPESGLQVKCSKCGHVFRASKAVSATPQIGGGQIAEWMIRRVGGETVRFRELTTLQRWIVERKVSRTDEISKTGKKWEKLGNIPELAIFFDVVEAQTPGPDPFS
;
A
#
# COMPACT_ATOMS: atom_id res chain seq x y z
N MET A 1 24.82 1.20 -11.99
CA MET A 1 23.82 1.58 -10.97
C MET A 1 22.67 2.27 -11.67
N ASP A 2 21.43 1.84 -11.49
CA ASP A 2 20.26 2.36 -12.19
C ASP A 2 19.59 3.44 -11.36
N VAL A 3 19.46 4.64 -11.91
CA VAL A 3 18.84 5.79 -11.25
C VAL A 3 17.69 6.27 -12.10
N ARG A 4 16.52 6.41 -11.47
CA ARG A 4 15.30 6.86 -12.13
C ARG A 4 14.94 8.28 -11.68
N CYS A 5 14.68 9.16 -12.64
CA CYS A 5 14.22 10.51 -12.32
C CYS A 5 12.82 10.46 -11.69
N PRO A 6 12.56 11.12 -10.54
CA PRO A 6 11.25 11.09 -9.90
C PRO A 6 10.17 11.85 -10.67
N VAL A 7 10.56 12.76 -11.57
CA VAL A 7 9.64 13.62 -12.32
C VAL A 7 9.18 12.95 -13.61
N CYS A 8 10.13 12.55 -14.47
CA CYS A 8 9.82 11.99 -15.78
C CYS A 8 10.05 10.48 -15.87
N SER A 9 10.44 9.84 -14.77
CA SER A 9 10.68 8.39 -14.69
C SER A 9 11.71 7.86 -15.70
N THR A 10 12.59 8.72 -16.23
CA THR A 10 13.67 8.30 -17.13
C THR A 10 14.75 7.55 -16.36
N GLU A 11 15.15 6.41 -16.89
CA GLU A 11 16.17 5.52 -16.34
C GLU A 11 17.55 5.91 -16.89
N TYR A 12 18.54 5.96 -16.01
CA TYR A 12 19.93 6.28 -16.32
C TYR A 12 20.85 5.31 -15.62
N GLU A 13 21.89 4.88 -16.33
CA GLU A 13 22.98 4.12 -15.73
C GLU A 13 24.07 5.10 -15.26
N LEU A 14 24.41 5.06 -13.98
CA LEU A 14 25.53 5.79 -13.40
C LEU A 14 26.59 4.83 -12.90
N ASP A 15 27.85 5.22 -13.08
CA ASP A 15 29.01 4.57 -12.47
C ASP A 15 28.98 4.79 -10.95
N ASP A 16 29.06 3.70 -10.19
CA ASP A 16 29.09 3.75 -8.72
C ASP A 16 30.29 4.54 -8.18
N ALA A 17 31.43 4.52 -8.88
CA ALA A 17 32.62 5.28 -8.53
C ALA A 17 32.39 6.80 -8.50
N ARG A 18 31.35 7.29 -9.20
CA ARG A 18 30.97 8.71 -9.21
C ARG A 18 29.87 9.04 -8.21
N VAL A 19 29.20 8.04 -7.64
CA VAL A 19 28.09 8.22 -6.72
C VAL A 19 28.55 7.87 -5.30
N PRO A 20 28.97 8.86 -4.49
CA PRO A 20 29.29 8.62 -3.10
C PRO A 20 28.05 8.14 -2.34
N GLU A 21 28.25 7.37 -1.26
CA GLU A 21 27.16 6.87 -0.41
C GLU A 21 26.31 8.00 0.19
N SER A 22 26.89 9.19 0.36
CA SER A 22 26.17 10.40 0.77
C SER A 22 25.13 10.85 -0.27
N GLY A 23 25.23 10.40 -1.52
CA GLY A 23 24.33 10.73 -2.63
C GLY A 23 24.86 11.87 -3.50
N LEU A 24 24.85 11.65 -4.82
CA LEU A 24 25.28 12.59 -5.86
C LEU A 24 24.11 13.45 -6.33
N GLN A 25 24.30 14.76 -6.43
CA GLN A 25 23.30 15.62 -7.06
C GLN A 25 23.42 15.49 -8.59
N VAL A 26 22.36 15.02 -9.24
CA VAL A 26 22.31 14.81 -10.69
C VAL A 26 21.18 15.64 -11.30
N LYS A 27 21.45 16.23 -12.46
CA LYS A 27 20.45 16.95 -13.25
C LYS A 27 19.93 16.04 -14.35
N CYS A 28 18.61 15.84 -14.40
CA CYS A 28 17.99 15.09 -15.47
C CYS A 28 18.06 15.87 -16.79
N SER A 29 18.71 15.31 -17.82
CA SER A 29 18.76 15.95 -19.14
C SER A 29 17.42 15.93 -19.88
N LYS A 30 16.46 15.10 -19.46
CA LYS A 30 15.16 14.98 -20.11
C LYS A 30 14.12 16.00 -19.64
N CYS A 31 14.12 16.36 -18.36
CA CYS A 31 13.18 17.33 -17.78
C CYS A 31 13.85 18.52 -17.09
N GLY A 32 15.17 18.51 -16.94
CA GLY A 32 15.95 19.57 -16.26
C GLY A 32 15.92 19.49 -14.73
N HIS A 33 15.14 18.58 -14.15
CA HIS A 33 15.00 18.46 -12.70
C HIS A 33 16.28 17.94 -12.04
N VAL A 34 16.69 18.61 -10.96
CA VAL A 34 17.88 18.25 -10.18
C VAL A 34 17.46 17.43 -8.96
N PHE A 35 17.98 16.22 -8.83
CA PHE A 35 17.64 15.30 -7.74
C PHE A 35 18.89 14.60 -7.20
N ARG A 36 18.79 13.99 -6.01
CA ARG A 36 19.92 13.30 -5.38
C ARG A 36 19.85 11.81 -5.68
N ALA A 37 20.81 11.32 -6.45
CA ALA A 37 21.05 9.92 -6.70
C ALA A 37 21.85 9.34 -5.53
N SER A 38 21.17 8.67 -4.60
CA SER A 38 21.82 7.90 -3.56
C SER A 38 21.96 6.45 -4.01
N LYS A 39 23.02 5.77 -3.57
CA LYS A 39 23.05 4.31 -3.62
C LYS A 39 21.91 3.82 -2.74
N ALA A 40 20.75 3.55 -3.33
CA ALA A 40 19.65 2.94 -2.63
C ALA A 40 20.09 1.52 -2.27
N VAL A 41 20.82 1.37 -1.18
CA VAL A 41 20.69 0.20 -0.35
C VAL A 41 19.25 0.20 0.09
N SER A 42 18.44 -0.47 -0.72
CA SER A 42 17.08 -0.87 -0.42
C SER A 42 17.02 -1.24 1.05
N ALA A 43 16.37 -0.38 1.84
CA ALA A 43 16.04 -0.67 3.22
C ALA A 43 15.01 -1.81 3.22
N THR A 44 15.49 -3.06 3.10
CA THR A 44 15.36 -4.16 4.08
C THR A 44 15.95 -5.45 3.49
N PRO A 45 16.83 -6.16 4.22
CA PRO A 45 17.17 -7.53 3.89
C PRO A 45 15.99 -8.42 4.26
N GLN A 46 15.36 -9.09 3.29
CA GLN A 46 14.62 -10.30 3.57
C GLN A 46 14.87 -11.34 2.48
N ILE A 47 15.56 -12.37 2.95
CA ILE A 47 16.04 -13.56 2.30
C ILE A 47 14.84 -14.40 1.86
N GLY A 48 14.89 -14.87 0.60
CA GLY A 48 14.39 -16.16 0.16
C GLY A 48 12.96 -16.59 0.51
N GLY A 49 12.10 -16.63 -0.51
CA GLY A 49 10.86 -17.40 -0.48
C GLY A 49 9.68 -16.60 -1.03
N GLY A 50 8.93 -17.19 -1.96
CA GLY A 50 7.86 -16.53 -2.71
C GLY A 50 6.99 -15.62 -1.85
N GLN A 51 6.96 -14.34 -2.21
CA GLN A 51 6.15 -13.32 -1.57
C GLN A 51 4.67 -13.55 -1.93
N ILE A 52 4.04 -14.49 -1.23
CA ILE A 52 2.60 -14.46 -0.97
C ILE A 52 2.33 -13.15 -0.25
N ALA A 53 1.82 -12.19 -0.99
CA ALA A 53 1.59 -10.85 -0.50
C ALA A 53 0.61 -10.87 0.69
N GLU A 54 1.16 -10.64 1.89
CA GLU A 54 0.42 -10.60 3.14
C GLU A 54 -0.32 -9.26 3.22
N TRP A 55 -1.64 -9.32 3.23
CA TRP A 55 -2.49 -8.17 3.36
C TRP A 55 -2.58 -7.74 4.82
N MET A 56 -2.71 -6.44 5.05
CA MET A 56 -2.80 -5.80 6.36
C MET A 56 -4.01 -4.89 6.38
N ILE A 57 -4.75 -4.90 7.48
CA ILE A 57 -5.86 -3.97 7.72
C ILE A 57 -5.56 -3.20 8.99
N ARG A 58 -5.58 -1.88 8.90
CA ARG A 58 -5.52 -0.97 10.02
C ARG A 58 -6.94 -0.58 10.38
N ARG A 59 -7.39 -1.04 11.54
CA ARG A 59 -8.70 -0.68 12.07
C ARG A 59 -8.67 0.73 12.64
N VAL A 60 -9.82 1.40 12.69
CA VAL A 60 -9.96 2.73 13.33
C VAL A 60 -9.52 2.73 14.81
N GLY A 61 -9.63 1.59 15.50
CA GLY A 61 -9.17 1.40 16.87
C GLY A 61 -7.65 1.28 17.03
N GLY A 62 -6.86 1.42 15.97
CA GLY A 62 -5.39 1.36 16.00
C GLY A 62 -4.80 -0.06 15.93
N GLU A 63 -5.63 -1.10 16.04
CA GLU A 63 -5.16 -2.47 15.83
C GLU A 63 -4.97 -2.74 14.34
N THR A 64 -3.80 -3.28 13.99
CA THR A 64 -3.50 -3.74 12.65
C THR A 64 -3.51 -5.26 12.61
N VAL A 65 -4.36 -5.82 11.77
CA VAL A 65 -4.50 -7.27 11.57
C VAL A 65 -3.95 -7.66 10.21
N ARG A 66 -3.35 -8.84 10.10
CA ARG A 66 -2.72 -9.33 8.87
C ARG A 66 -3.35 -10.64 8.43
N PHE A 67 -3.49 -10.82 7.12
CA PHE A 67 -4.11 -11.99 6.53
C PHE A 67 -3.50 -12.28 5.16
N ARG A 68 -3.64 -13.53 4.69
CA ARG A 68 -3.04 -13.97 3.41
C ARG A 68 -4.08 -14.22 2.32
N GLU A 69 -5.33 -14.46 2.72
CA GLU A 69 -6.40 -14.88 1.83
C GLU A 69 -7.56 -13.89 1.85
N LEU A 70 -8.03 -13.47 0.68
CA LEU A 70 -9.16 -12.54 0.57
C LEU A 70 -10.43 -13.07 1.23
N THR A 71 -10.61 -14.39 1.29
CA THR A 71 -11.71 -15.07 1.98
C THR A 71 -11.73 -14.75 3.48
N THR A 72 -10.57 -14.59 4.12
CA THR A 72 -10.48 -14.16 5.53
C THR A 72 -11.03 -12.76 5.71
N LEU A 73 -10.69 -11.84 4.80
CA LEU A 73 -11.22 -10.47 4.80
C LEU A 73 -12.74 -10.47 4.60
N GLN A 74 -13.25 -11.22 3.63
CA GLN A 74 -14.70 -11.33 3.40
C GLN A 74 -15.43 -11.80 4.66
N ARG A 75 -14.89 -12.82 5.36
CA ARG A 75 -15.46 -13.27 6.63
C ARG A 75 -15.46 -12.16 7.67
N TRP A 76 -14.38 -11.39 7.80
CA TRP A 76 -14.34 -10.26 8.74
C TRP A 76 -15.33 -9.15 8.43
N ILE A 77 -15.65 -8.91 7.15
CA ILE A 77 -16.69 -7.95 6.74
C ILE A 77 -18.05 -8.47 7.19
N VAL A 78 -18.36 -9.74 6.95
CA VAL A 78 -19.63 -10.38 7.37
C VAL A 78 -19.76 -10.44 8.89
N GLU A 79 -18.69 -10.76 9.60
CA GLU A 79 -18.63 -10.75 11.08
C GLU A 79 -18.59 -9.34 11.68
N ARG A 80 -18.58 -8.27 10.86
CA ARG A 80 -18.47 -6.86 11.28
C ARG A 80 -17.23 -6.56 12.12
N LYS A 81 -16.16 -7.34 11.94
CA LYS A 81 -14.85 -7.10 12.59
C LYS A 81 -14.07 -5.97 11.93
N VAL A 82 -14.39 -5.66 10.69
CA VAL A 82 -13.87 -4.53 9.92
C VAL A 82 -15.03 -3.73 9.33
N SER A 83 -14.79 -2.46 9.06
CA SER A 83 -15.73 -1.49 8.54
C SER A 83 -15.13 -0.75 7.34
N ARG A 84 -15.98 -0.07 6.57
CA ARG A 84 -15.58 0.70 5.38
C ARG A 84 -14.58 1.83 5.68
N THR A 85 -14.52 2.28 6.94
CA THR A 85 -13.58 3.31 7.40
C THR A 85 -12.18 2.78 7.67
N ASP A 86 -12.02 1.47 7.79
CA ASP A 86 -10.72 0.84 8.00
C ASP A 86 -9.89 0.91 6.72
N GLU A 87 -8.58 0.73 6.85
CA GLU A 87 -7.65 0.83 5.74
C GLU A 87 -6.95 -0.50 5.49
N ILE A 88 -6.81 -0.91 4.23
CA ILE A 88 -6.12 -2.11 3.81
C ILE A 88 -4.84 -1.75 3.03
N SER A 89 -3.79 -2.54 3.23
CA SER A 89 -2.52 -2.42 2.52
C SER A 89 -1.93 -3.79 2.22
N LYS A 90 -1.41 -3.95 1.00
CA LYS A 90 -0.68 -5.15 0.56
C LYS A 90 0.84 -5.01 0.74
N THR A 91 1.32 -3.78 0.92
CA THR A 91 2.76 -3.44 0.95
C THR A 91 3.17 -2.75 2.24
N GLY A 92 2.22 -2.32 3.07
CA GLY A 92 2.43 -1.52 4.27
C GLY A 92 2.82 -0.06 3.99
N LYS A 93 3.06 0.27 2.70
CA LYS A 93 3.48 1.60 2.24
C LYS A 93 2.30 2.46 1.82
N LYS A 94 1.29 1.85 1.18
CA LYS A 94 0.08 2.53 0.72
C LYS A 94 -1.14 1.89 1.38
N TRP A 95 -1.89 2.70 2.11
CA TRP A 95 -3.12 2.30 2.80
C TRP A 95 -4.31 2.85 2.03
N GLU A 96 -5.30 2.02 1.78
CA GLU A 96 -6.49 2.34 1.00
C GLU A 96 -7.72 2.02 1.84
N LYS A 97 -8.75 2.86 1.86
CA LYS A 97 -9.95 2.57 2.66
C LYS A 97 -10.68 1.36 2.10
N LEU A 98 -11.16 0.48 2.97
CA LEU A 98 -11.92 -0.71 2.55
C LEU A 98 -13.15 -0.32 1.74
N GLY A 99 -13.83 0.79 2.09
CA GLY A 99 -14.97 1.31 1.32
C GLY A 99 -14.61 1.93 -0.02
N ASN A 100 -13.34 2.28 -0.28
CA ASN A 100 -12.90 2.82 -1.56
C ASN A 100 -12.60 1.71 -2.59
N ILE A 101 -12.56 0.46 -2.14
CA ILE A 101 -12.31 -0.70 -3.01
C ILE A 101 -13.67 -1.23 -3.46
N PRO A 102 -14.02 -1.11 -4.76
CA PRO A 102 -15.36 -1.44 -5.25
C PRO A 102 -15.71 -2.91 -5.01
N GLU A 103 -14.73 -3.82 -5.11
CA GLU A 103 -14.92 -5.24 -4.82
C GLU A 103 -15.34 -5.48 -3.37
N LEU A 104 -14.82 -4.71 -2.41
CA LEU A 104 -15.13 -4.85 -0.99
C LEU A 104 -16.41 -4.10 -0.61
N ALA A 105 -16.65 -2.94 -1.22
CA ALA A 105 -17.80 -2.08 -0.98
C ALA A 105 -19.14 -2.84 -1.08
N ILE A 106 -19.26 -3.75 -2.06
CA ILE A 106 -20.46 -4.57 -2.25
C ILE A 106 -20.74 -5.46 -1.02
N PHE A 107 -19.71 -6.03 -0.40
CA PHE A 107 -19.90 -6.87 0.80
C PHE A 107 -20.35 -6.04 2.00
N PHE A 108 -19.86 -4.80 2.15
CA PHE A 108 -20.32 -3.90 3.20
C PHE A 108 -21.78 -3.52 3.02
N ASP A 109 -22.19 -3.17 1.79
CA ASP A 109 -23.57 -2.81 1.46
C ASP A 109 -24.53 -3.96 1.82
N VAL A 110 -24.19 -5.19 1.46
CA VAL A 110 -24.97 -6.40 1.79
C VAL A 110 -25.07 -6.64 3.30
N VAL A 111 -24.01 -6.38 4.07
CA VAL A 111 -24.01 -6.54 5.54
C VAL A 111 -24.79 -5.42 6.23
N GLU A 112 -24.73 -4.20 5.71
CA GLU A 112 -25.50 -3.04 6.19
C GLU A 112 -27.00 -3.25 5.91
N ALA A 113 -27.35 -3.67 4.70
CA ALA A 113 -28.73 -3.97 4.29
C ALA A 113 -29.38 -5.11 5.09
N GLN A 114 -28.58 -6.03 5.63
CA GLN A 114 -29.05 -7.10 6.52
C GLN A 114 -29.22 -6.67 7.99
N THR A 115 -28.85 -5.44 8.36
CA THR A 115 -29.37 -4.85 9.60
C THR A 115 -30.75 -4.28 9.25
N PRO A 116 -31.86 -4.85 9.75
CA PRO A 116 -33.10 -4.11 9.71
C PRO A 116 -32.85 -2.82 10.52
N GLY A 117 -32.86 -1.66 9.85
CA GLY A 117 -32.88 -0.39 10.55
C GLY A 117 -34.10 -0.35 11.48
N PRO A 118 -34.04 0.37 12.61
CA PRO A 118 -35.19 0.51 13.48
C PRO A 118 -36.35 1.05 12.63
N ASP A 119 -37.40 0.25 12.56
CA ASP A 119 -38.69 0.61 12.02
C ASP A 119 -39.05 2.03 12.47
N PRO A 120 -39.33 2.97 11.56
CA PRO A 120 -39.63 4.35 11.91
C PRO A 120 -41.02 4.53 12.56
N PHE A 121 -41.62 3.44 13.08
CA PHE A 121 -43.02 3.38 13.52
C PHE A 121 -43.25 2.60 14.84
N SER A 122 -42.24 2.33 15.68
CA SER A 122 -42.46 1.76 17.02
C SER A 122 -42.32 2.75 18.17
#